data_AF-A0A2I0NW52-F1
#
_entry.id   AF-A0A2I0NW52-F1
#
_cell.length_a   1.000
_cell.length_b   1.000
_cell.length_c   1.000
_cell.angle_alpha   90.00
_cell.angle_beta   90.00
_cell.angle_gamma   90.00
#
_symmetry.space_group_name_H-M   'P 1'
#
loop_
_entity.id
_entity.type
_entity.pdbx_description
1 polymer ?
#
loop_
_entity_poly.entity_id
_entity_poly.type
_entity_poly.pdbx_seq_one_letter_code
_entity_poly.pdbx_strand_id
1 'polypeptide(L)'
;EILDELPAYHLIKEKHHAPDPSALVRAVEEAFSGETIEKIDGIKIVRDNAWALVRASGTEPMIRIMIEAKDQGVANAMYQEIMRVVRQV
;
A
#
# COMPACT_ATOMS: atom_id res chain seq x y z
N GLU A 1 -32.07 -9.87 -2.89
CA GLU A 1 -30.76 -9.84 -2.22
C GLU A 1 -29.69 -10.31 -3.21
N ILE A 2 -28.67 -9.49 -3.50
CA ILE A 2 -27.56 -9.81 -4.42
C ILE A 2 -26.19 -9.46 -3.78
N LEU A 3 -26.18 -8.94 -2.55
CA LEU A 3 -24.97 -8.40 -1.91
C LEU A 3 -24.09 -9.46 -1.21
N ASP A 4 -24.60 -10.66 -0.94
CA ASP A 4 -23.91 -11.66 -0.12
C ASP A 4 -22.95 -12.58 -0.90
N GLU A 5 -22.85 -12.44 -2.22
CA GLU A 5 -21.95 -13.28 -3.06
C GLU A 5 -20.61 -12.61 -3.41
N LEU A 6 -20.36 -11.38 -2.95
CA LEU A 6 -19.08 -10.72 -3.19
C LEU A 6 -18.02 -11.22 -2.20
N PRO A 7 -16.80 -11.58 -2.66
CA PRO A 7 -15.75 -12.01 -1.76
C PRO A 7 -15.46 -10.92 -0.73
N ALA A 8 -15.43 -11.28 0.55
CA ALA A 8 -15.04 -10.36 1.61
C ALA A 8 -13.56 -9.99 1.43
N TYR A 9 -13.30 -8.75 1.01
CA TYR A 9 -11.96 -8.19 0.99
C TYR A 9 -11.77 -7.27 2.20
N HIS A 10 -10.60 -7.38 2.81
CA HIS A 10 -10.16 -6.53 3.91
C HIS A 10 -9.37 -5.35 3.35
N LEU A 11 -9.86 -4.16 3.65
CA LEU A 11 -9.35 -2.91 3.12
C LEU A 11 -8.72 -2.08 4.23
N ILE A 12 -7.45 -1.71 4.05
CA ILE A 12 -6.73 -0.74 4.88
C ILE A 12 -6.56 0.53 4.05
N LYS A 13 -6.85 1.69 4.63
CA LYS A 13 -6.72 3.01 4.01
C LYS A 13 -6.12 3.97 5.01
N GLU A 14 -4.81 4.16 4.92
CA GLU A 14 -4.05 4.96 5.87
C GLU A 14 -3.33 6.12 5.19
N LYS A 15 -3.10 7.18 5.97
CA LYS A 15 -2.43 8.40 5.54
C LYS A 15 -1.28 8.68 6.49
N HIS A 16 -0.09 8.90 5.95
CA HIS A 16 1.10 9.20 6.75
C HIS A 16 1.73 10.51 6.28
N HIS A 17 1.75 11.49 7.18
CA HIS A 17 2.45 12.74 6.94
C HIS A 17 3.95 12.50 6.83
N ALA A 18 4.57 13.13 5.84
CA ALA A 18 5.99 13.03 5.59
C ALA A 18 6.48 14.31 4.90
N PRO A 19 7.65 14.84 5.31
CA PRO A 19 8.21 16.02 4.67
C PRO A 19 8.60 15.76 3.21
N ASP A 20 9.02 14.54 2.87
CA ASP A 20 9.29 14.11 1.50
C ASP A 20 8.53 12.81 1.17
N PRO A 21 7.25 12.92 0.74
CA PRO A 21 6.46 11.76 0.32
C PRO A 21 7.05 11.03 -0.89
N SER A 22 7.79 11.73 -1.76
CA SER A 22 8.37 11.13 -2.97
C SER A 22 9.54 10.23 -2.63
N ALA A 23 10.39 10.65 -1.69
CA ALA A 23 11.47 9.80 -1.16
C ALA A 23 10.92 8.54 -0.49
N LEU A 24 9.82 8.65 0.27
CA LEU A 24 9.18 7.47 0.88
C LEU A 24 8.66 6.48 -0.16
N VAL A 25 7.98 6.96 -1.21
CA VAL A 25 7.50 6.09 -2.29
C VAL A 25 8.66 5.34 -2.96
N ARG A 26 9.79 6.03 -3.21
CA ARG A 26 11.00 5.40 -3.77
C ARG A 26 11.61 4.36 -2.84
N ALA A 27 11.71 4.66 -1.54
CA ALA A 27 12.24 3.71 -0.57
C ALA A 27 11.39 2.44 -0.48
N VAL A 28 10.06 2.57 -0.52
CA VAL A 28 9.16 1.41 -0.60
C VAL A 28 9.34 0.67 -1.92
N GLU A 29 9.48 1.36 -3.04
CA GLU A 29 9.74 0.71 -4.34
C GLU A 29 11.02 -0.13 -4.32
N GLU A 30 12.11 0.40 -3.77
CA GLU A 30 13.39 -0.29 -3.64
C GLU A 30 13.29 -1.51 -2.72
N ALA A 31 12.65 -1.35 -1.56
CA ALA A 31 12.46 -2.41 -0.58
C ALA A 31 11.60 -3.58 -1.10
N PHE A 32 10.71 -3.32 -2.06
CA PHE A 32 9.82 -4.32 -2.67
C PHE A 32 10.21 -4.66 -4.12
N SER A 33 11.44 -4.36 -4.55
CA SER A 33 11.92 -4.55 -5.93
C SER A 33 11.84 -5.99 -6.48
N GLY A 34 11.71 -6.99 -5.61
CA GLY A 34 11.49 -8.39 -5.99
C GLY A 34 10.03 -8.77 -6.26
N GLU A 35 9.08 -7.87 -6.00
CA GLU A 35 7.65 -8.08 -6.19
C GLU A 35 7.19 -7.54 -7.55
N THR A 36 5.96 -7.89 -7.95
CA THR A 36 5.34 -7.27 -9.13
C THR A 36 4.88 -5.85 -8.78
N ILE A 37 5.45 -4.84 -9.44
CA ILE A 37 5.14 -3.42 -9.20
C ILE A 37 4.58 -2.75 -10.47
N GLU A 38 3.41 -2.12 -10.34
CA GLU A 38 2.85 -1.19 -11.34
C GLU A 38 3.11 0.27 -10.91
N LYS A 39 3.50 1.15 -11.85
CA LYS A 39 3.95 2.53 -11.56
C LYS A 39 3.09 3.62 -12.24
N ILE A 40 1.77 3.55 -12.05
CA ILE A 40 0.83 4.48 -12.72
C ILE A 40 0.60 5.75 -11.87
N ASP A 41 0.18 5.61 -10.60
CA ASP A 41 -0.03 6.72 -9.66
C ASP A 41 0.57 6.34 -8.30
N GLY A 42 1.90 6.51 -8.17
CA GLY A 42 2.71 5.93 -7.11
C GLY A 42 3.19 4.53 -7.49
N ILE A 43 3.25 3.63 -6.52
CA ILE A 43 3.58 2.22 -6.72
C ILE A 43 2.44 1.33 -6.25
N LYS A 44 2.10 0.33 -7.06
CA LYS A 44 1.17 -0.72 -6.68
C LYS A 44 1.91 -2.05 -6.64
N ILE A 45 2.08 -2.60 -5.46
CA ILE A 45 2.68 -3.91 -5.21
C ILE A 45 1.55 -4.95 -5.35
N VAL A 46 1.73 -5.93 -6.22
CA VAL A 46 0.71 -6.94 -6.54
C VAL A 46 1.18 -8.32 -6.10
N ARG A 47 0.33 -9.01 -5.33
CA ARG A 47 0.47 -10.41 -4.91
C ARG A 47 -0.80 -11.19 -5.31
N ASP A 48 -0.73 -12.52 -5.28
CA ASP A 48 -1.82 -13.40 -5.78
C ASP A 48 -3.20 -13.13 -5.16
N ASN A 49 -3.27 -12.73 -3.89
CA ASN A 49 -4.52 -12.48 -3.18
C ASN A 49 -4.55 -11.13 -2.43
N ALA A 50 -3.59 -10.24 -2.74
CA ALA A 50 -3.48 -8.94 -2.09
C ALA A 50 -2.78 -7.92 -2.99
N TRP A 51 -3.08 -6.65 -2.80
CA TRP A 51 -2.31 -5.57 -3.39
C TRP A 51 -2.17 -4.40 -2.42
N ALA A 52 -1.10 -3.63 -2.58
CA ALA A 52 -0.87 -2.39 -1.86
C ALA A 52 -0.55 -1.26 -2.83
N LEU A 53 -1.29 -0.15 -2.75
CA LEU A 53 -1.00 1.10 -3.43
C LEU A 53 -0.38 2.07 -2.44
N VAL A 54 0.86 2.49 -2.72
CA VAL A 54 1.57 3.53 -1.97
C VAL A 54 1.83 4.70 -2.90
N ARG A 55 1.30 5.87 -2.58
CA ARG A 55 1.44 7.05 -3.43
C ARG A 55 1.62 8.33 -2.63
N ALA A 56 2.38 9.26 -3.18
CA ALA A 56 2.45 10.63 -2.66
C ALA A 56 1.14 11.37 -2.91
N SER A 57 0.72 12.21 -1.97
CA SER A 57 -0.36 13.16 -2.18
C SER A 57 0.16 14.35 -2.99
N GLY A 58 -0.55 14.71 -4.07
CA GLY A 58 -0.15 15.84 -4.92
C GLY A 58 -0.39 17.22 -4.29
N THR A 59 -1.19 17.30 -3.24
CA THR A 59 -1.62 18.56 -2.60
C THR A 59 -1.20 18.71 -1.14
N GLU A 60 -0.71 17.63 -0.52
CA GLU A 60 -0.43 17.58 0.92
C GLU A 60 0.88 16.81 1.16
N PRO A 61 1.70 17.16 2.15
CA PRO A 61 2.95 16.47 2.46
C PRO A 61 2.67 15.15 3.20
N MET A 62 2.11 14.18 2.47
CA MET A 62 1.81 12.85 2.97
C MET A 62 1.85 11.77 1.89
N ILE A 63 2.04 10.53 2.31
CA ILE A 63 1.75 9.35 1.51
C ILE A 63 0.38 8.77 1.87
N ARG A 64 -0.25 8.12 0.90
CA ARG A 64 -1.48 7.34 1.07
C ARG A 64 -1.15 5.88 0.81
N ILE A 65 -1.56 5.02 1.74
CA ILE A 65 -1.39 3.57 1.65
C ILE A 65 -2.78 2.95 1.59
N MET A 66 -3.06 2.22 0.53
CA MET A 66 -4.28 1.43 0.38
C MET A 66 -3.92 -0.02 0.18
N ILE A 67 -4.47 -0.91 0.99
CA ILE A 67 -4.20 -2.34 0.89
C ILE A 67 -5.52 -3.08 0.85
N GLU A 68 -5.65 -3.99 -0.09
CA GLU A 68 -6.79 -4.89 -0.18
C GLU A 68 -6.28 -6.32 -0.23
N ALA A 69 -6.84 -7.19 0.61
CA ALA A 69 -6.52 -8.61 0.62
C ALA A 69 -7.75 -9.44 0.96
N LYS A 70 -7.78 -10.71 0.54
CA LYS A 70 -8.85 -11.65 0.92
C LYS A 70 -8.85 -12.03 2.40
N ASP A 71 -7.72 -11.83 3.09
CA ASP A 71 -7.53 -12.15 4.51
C ASP A 71 -7.03 -10.92 5.26
N GLN A 72 -7.59 -10.67 6.44
CA GLN A 72 -7.24 -9.52 7.27
C GLN A 72 -5.80 -9.59 7.77
N GLY A 73 -5.31 -10.79 8.08
CA GLY A 73 -3.93 -11.03 8.49
C GLY A 73 -2.95 -10.68 7.38
N VAL A 74 -3.25 -11.05 6.14
CA VAL A 74 -2.46 -10.69 4.95
C VAL A 74 -2.43 -9.18 4.73
N ALA A 75 -3.59 -8.50 4.80
CA ALA A 75 -3.64 -7.04 4.68
C ALA A 75 -2.80 -6.35 5.76
N ASN A 76 -2.94 -6.79 7.02
CA ASN A 76 -2.18 -6.25 8.14
C ASN A 76 -0.68 -6.54 8.02
N ALA A 77 -0.28 -7.74 7.60
CA ALA A 77 1.13 -8.09 7.41
C ALA A 77 1.77 -7.19 6.34
N MET A 78 1.12 -7.03 5.19
CA MET A 78 1.58 -6.16 4.11
C MET A 78 1.67 -4.70 4.57
N TYR A 79 0.71 -4.23 5.36
CA TYR A 79 0.75 -2.89 5.95
C TYR A 79 1.96 -2.72 6.88
N GLN A 80 2.21 -3.69 7.76
CA GLN A 80 3.36 -3.63 8.67
C GLN A 80 4.70 -3.70 7.95
N GLU A 81 4.81 -4.46 6.85
CA GLU A 81 5.99 -4.49 5.98
C GLU A 81 6.28 -3.10 5.40
N ILE A 82 5.28 -2.48 4.78
CA ILE A 82 5.40 -1.12 4.20
C ILE A 82 5.75 -0.10 5.29
N MET A 83 5.06 -0.15 6.43
CA MET A 83 5.32 0.76 7.54
C MET A 83 6.68 0.57 8.20
N ARG A 84 7.32 -0.60 8.03
CA ARG A 84 8.69 -0.81 8.50
C ARG A 84 9.67 0.00 7.66
N VAL A 85 9.47 0.04 6.34
CA VAL A 85 10.27 0.88 5.42
C VAL A 85 10.00 2.36 5.65
N VAL A 86 8.72 2.76 5.74
CA VAL A 86 8.33 4.16 5.93
C VAL A 86 8.91 4.76 7.22
N ARG A 87 9.09 3.97 8.28
CA ARG A 87 9.67 4.42 9.55
C ARG A 87 11.20 4.52 9.56
N GLN A 88 11.88 3.99 8.55
CA GLN A 88 13.34 3.95 8.45
C GLN A 88 13.93 5.10 7.62
N VAL A 89 13.07 5.88 6.97
CA VAL A 89 13.40 7.01 6.10
C VAL A 89 13.02 8.31 6.82
#